data_AF-A0A6P8HAI8-F1
#
_entry.id   AF-A0A6P8HAI8-F1
#
_cell.length_a   1.000
_cell.length_b   1.000
_cell.length_c   1.000
_cell.angle_alpha   90.00
_cell.angle_beta   90.00
_cell.angle_gamma   90.00
#
_symmetry.space_group_name_H-M   'P 1'
#
loop_
_entity.id
_entity.type
_entity.pdbx_description
1 polymer ?
#
loop_
_entity_poly.entity_id
_entity_poly.type
_entity_poly.pdbx_seq_one_letter_code
_entity_poly.pdbx_strand_id
1 'polypeptide(L)'
;MDFIKLLTLLTFLLFTLFLGAVQVHENRIKIFIPLVEGRGVHSWKQANYRCSNINASLAVFLSSREAKSAVTTIKNIKKNILIAIGLKRNGKGSITWMKGQNLDNEVIRTLGWKNTLEAQISGGNCFYMNKTGSLFSTICIYTEKELTPLCETYIRRSQGTPVDRCHDQSARYVYKPVFSTHKTWENAVADCQIQGVCLARPSSPSNLKTIQLAFLENKVHGKKMYWVGIKYDAQISNFKWDNDLPVTNRQSFSQITNLSEQKSPNFDKRCLAATRATKLEAQRCGTTMKYMCQIPLKAANTNAPFSVSTNIGNNGNNGNNGNGNNGNSGNKGNGKGNKQVESFVNGMKDLKPHNKDSLKNAMNLTTTLMKNIERGTKNGNEKSNFMKGALQLEKFSIEYAKQHINKTNKDPIRRNNERFVLEMRKVFTKPQKNLKFPEDLNRGEATIIELPASLFNVIKDSGIVMVSSLFTGVSDTLPTLTEDSSKKHLLISDVISSTLDPKPEGVLPENVTIILEHTNMSQPSSYKPKCVFWKFKVDNQFNGTWSSSGCTVKESNNNRTVCSCNHMTSFALLMQVDEQKTVSCMLLF
;
A
#
# COMPACT_ATOMS: atom_id res chain seq x y z
N MET A 1 5.52 66.07 -12.67
CA MET A 1 6.28 64.90 -13.12
C MET A 1 5.68 63.61 -12.54
N ASP A 2 4.35 63.56 -12.31
CA ASP A 2 3.75 62.56 -11.41
C ASP A 2 2.53 61.82 -11.98
N PHE A 3 2.00 62.24 -13.13
CA PHE A 3 0.85 61.56 -13.73
C PHE A 3 1.25 60.29 -14.50
N ILE A 4 2.41 60.30 -15.15
CA ILE A 4 2.94 59.14 -15.91
C ILE A 4 3.40 58.02 -14.97
N LYS A 5 3.92 58.37 -13.77
CA LYS A 5 4.28 57.38 -12.74
C LYS A 5 3.04 56.74 -12.10
N LEU A 6 1.97 57.50 -11.93
CA LEU A 6 0.71 56.97 -11.40
C LEU A 6 0.02 56.04 -12.40
N LEU A 7 0.05 56.39 -13.70
CA LEU A 7 -0.53 55.56 -14.76
C LEU A 7 0.27 54.28 -15.01
N THR A 8 1.61 54.33 -14.87
CA THR A 8 2.45 53.12 -14.93
C THR A 8 2.27 52.24 -13.70
N LEU A 9 2.11 52.81 -12.49
CA LEU A 9 1.78 52.01 -11.30
C LEU A 9 0.39 51.37 -11.37
N LEU A 10 -0.62 52.08 -11.87
CA LEU A 10 -1.99 51.55 -12.00
C LEU A 10 -2.07 50.46 -13.07
N THR A 11 -1.37 50.61 -14.18
CA THR A 11 -1.30 49.56 -15.20
C THR A 11 -0.51 48.35 -14.70
N PHE A 12 0.55 48.54 -13.89
CA PHE A 12 1.26 47.43 -13.25
C PHE A 12 0.43 46.73 -12.17
N LEU A 13 -0.34 47.48 -11.37
CA LEU A 13 -1.29 46.94 -10.37
C LEU A 13 -2.47 46.21 -11.03
N LEU A 14 -3.02 46.73 -12.13
CA LEU A 14 -4.03 46.04 -12.93
C LEU A 14 -3.47 44.79 -13.62
N PHE A 15 -2.23 44.82 -14.11
CA PHE A 15 -1.56 43.67 -14.73
C PHE A 15 -1.23 42.58 -13.69
N THR A 16 -0.85 42.98 -12.47
CA THR A 16 -0.62 42.05 -11.34
C THR A 16 -1.92 41.53 -10.71
N LEU A 17 -3.00 42.31 -10.71
CA LEU A 17 -4.34 41.85 -10.32
C LEU A 17 -4.96 40.91 -11.36
N PHE A 18 -4.69 41.12 -12.66
CA PHE A 18 -5.12 40.19 -13.72
C PHE A 18 -4.27 38.90 -13.78
N LEU A 19 -3.01 38.94 -13.35
CA LEU A 19 -2.16 37.74 -13.21
C LEU A 19 -2.28 37.04 -11.84
N GLY A 20 -2.92 37.68 -10.87
CA GLY A 20 -3.09 37.18 -9.50
C GLY A 20 -4.32 36.29 -9.26
N ALA A 21 -5.16 36.06 -10.27
CA ALA A 21 -6.37 35.23 -10.14
C ALA A 21 -6.56 34.21 -11.28
N VAL A 22 -5.49 33.79 -11.96
CA VAL A 22 -5.51 32.47 -12.60
C VAL A 22 -5.25 31.47 -11.48
N GLN A 23 -6.33 30.94 -10.91
CA GLN A 23 -6.26 29.83 -9.99
C GLN A 23 -5.73 28.61 -10.77
N VAL A 24 -4.40 28.47 -10.82
CA VAL A 24 -3.70 27.34 -11.44
C VAL A 24 -4.02 26.09 -10.64
N HIS A 25 -5.13 25.45 -10.99
CA HIS A 25 -5.45 24.07 -10.62
C HIS A 25 -5.15 23.09 -11.76
N GLU A 26 -4.21 23.40 -12.67
CA GLU A 26 -3.96 22.62 -13.89
C GLU A 26 -2.81 21.58 -13.83
N ASN A 27 -2.27 21.29 -12.65
CA ASN A 27 -1.26 20.22 -12.50
C ASN A 27 -1.82 18.91 -11.95
N ARG A 28 -3.11 18.60 -12.19
CA ARG A 28 -3.68 17.30 -11.82
C ARG A 28 -4.55 16.73 -12.93
N ILE A 29 -4.24 15.51 -13.39
CA ILE A 29 -5.09 14.78 -14.32
C ILE A 29 -6.07 13.95 -13.49
N LYS A 30 -7.37 14.14 -13.74
CA LYS A 30 -8.41 13.28 -13.16
C LYS A 30 -8.42 11.95 -13.91
N ILE A 31 -8.37 10.85 -13.17
CA ILE A 31 -8.48 9.49 -13.71
C ILE A 31 -9.66 8.76 -13.09
N PHE A 32 -10.24 7.83 -13.84
CA PHE A 32 -11.35 6.99 -13.40
C PHE A 32 -10.91 5.53 -13.27
N ILE A 33 -11.22 4.90 -12.14
CA ILE A 33 -10.79 3.54 -11.80
C ILE A 33 -12.04 2.72 -11.47
N PRO A 34 -12.43 1.73 -12.30
CA PRO A 34 -13.51 0.81 -11.98
C PRO A 34 -12.98 -0.29 -11.07
N LEU A 35 -13.60 -0.48 -9.90
CA LEU A 35 -13.22 -1.52 -8.96
C LEU A 35 -14.00 -2.81 -9.26
N VAL A 36 -13.50 -3.59 -10.24
CA VAL A 36 -14.14 -4.81 -10.75
C VAL A 36 -13.84 -6.05 -9.88
N GLU A 37 -12.79 -5.97 -9.05
CA GLU A 37 -12.34 -7.05 -8.16
C GLU A 37 -12.87 -6.81 -6.74
N GLY A 38 -13.99 -7.45 -6.41
CA GLY A 38 -14.60 -7.43 -5.09
C GLY A 38 -16.04 -7.93 -5.17
N ARG A 39 -16.36 -9.06 -4.55
CA ARG A 39 -17.74 -9.54 -4.48
C ARG A 39 -18.49 -8.78 -3.37
N GLY A 40 -19.80 -8.56 -3.54
CA GLY A 40 -20.70 -8.17 -2.45
C GLY A 40 -20.85 -6.67 -2.20
N VAL A 41 -20.61 -5.82 -3.20
CA VAL A 41 -21.00 -4.40 -3.11
C VAL A 41 -22.46 -4.28 -3.54
N HIS A 42 -23.35 -4.00 -2.59
CA HIS A 42 -24.79 -3.91 -2.84
C HIS A 42 -25.39 -2.56 -2.44
N SER A 43 -24.59 -1.61 -1.94
CA SER A 43 -25.07 -0.28 -1.56
C SER A 43 -24.17 0.82 -2.08
N TRP A 44 -24.74 2.02 -2.27
CA TRP A 44 -23.98 3.19 -2.69
C TRP A 44 -22.91 3.57 -1.65
N LYS A 45 -23.22 3.40 -0.36
CA LYS A 45 -22.28 3.65 0.75
C LYS A 45 -21.09 2.69 0.73
N GLN A 46 -21.32 1.40 0.48
CA GLN A 46 -20.23 0.41 0.30
C GLN A 46 -19.38 0.76 -0.92
N ALA A 47 -20.00 1.19 -2.02
CA ALA A 47 -19.26 1.59 -3.21
C ALA A 47 -18.36 2.81 -2.94
N ASN A 48 -18.89 3.82 -2.24
CA ASN A 48 -18.12 4.98 -1.84
C ASN A 48 -16.95 4.62 -0.91
N TYR A 49 -17.20 3.74 0.07
CA TYR A 49 -16.16 3.24 0.97
C TYR A 49 -15.03 2.51 0.23
N ARG A 50 -15.36 1.68 -0.77
CA ARG A 50 -14.34 1.00 -1.61
C ARG A 50 -13.44 2.00 -2.35
N CYS A 51 -13.99 3.11 -2.85
CA CYS A 51 -13.18 4.18 -3.41
C CYS A 51 -12.29 4.87 -2.37
N SER A 52 -12.80 5.11 -1.16
CA SER A 52 -12.01 5.73 -0.09
C SER A 52 -10.78 4.90 0.32
N ASN A 53 -10.86 3.56 0.26
CA ASN A 53 -9.73 2.67 0.57
C ASN A 53 -8.53 2.81 -0.37
N ILE A 54 -8.72 3.40 -1.55
CA ILE A 54 -7.64 3.69 -2.51
C ILE A 54 -7.36 5.20 -2.60
N ASN A 55 -7.70 5.98 -1.56
CA ASN A 55 -7.63 7.43 -1.53
C ASN A 55 -8.35 8.10 -2.72
N ALA A 56 -9.49 7.54 -3.12
CA ALA A 56 -10.34 8.03 -4.20
C ALA A 56 -11.75 8.38 -3.66
N SER A 57 -12.55 9.05 -4.49
CA SER A 57 -13.99 9.24 -4.25
C SER A 57 -14.81 8.59 -5.35
N LEU A 58 -16.13 8.42 -5.20
CA LEU A 58 -16.95 8.06 -6.36
C LEU A 58 -16.84 9.12 -7.44
N ALA A 59 -16.92 8.68 -8.69
CA ALA A 59 -16.66 9.52 -9.86
C ALA A 59 -17.64 10.68 -9.98
N VAL A 60 -17.09 11.87 -10.27
CA VAL A 60 -17.81 13.11 -10.53
C VAL A 60 -17.38 13.64 -11.90
N PHE A 61 -18.35 13.94 -12.76
CA PHE A 61 -18.10 14.46 -14.10
C PHE A 61 -18.40 15.95 -14.15
N LEU A 62 -17.36 16.75 -14.39
CA LEU A 62 -17.43 18.21 -14.45
C LEU A 62 -17.29 18.74 -15.89
N SER A 63 -17.13 17.86 -16.89
CA SER A 63 -17.09 18.24 -18.31
C SER A 63 -17.50 17.07 -19.21
N SER A 64 -17.86 17.37 -20.46
CA SER A 64 -18.13 16.35 -21.48
C SER A 64 -16.94 15.42 -21.75
N ARG A 65 -15.71 15.93 -21.62
CA ARG A 65 -14.46 15.16 -21.78
C ARG A 65 -14.31 14.11 -20.67
N GLU A 66 -14.57 14.51 -19.43
CA GLU A 66 -14.54 13.60 -18.28
C GLU A 66 -15.61 12.50 -18.41
N ALA A 67 -16.83 12.89 -18.81
CA ALA A 67 -17.93 11.96 -19.03
C ALA A 67 -17.58 10.89 -20.09
N LYS A 68 -17.03 11.29 -21.24
CA LYS A 68 -16.59 10.37 -22.31
C LYS A 68 -15.44 9.45 -21.85
N SER A 69 -14.49 9.99 -21.09
CA SER A 69 -13.39 9.22 -20.50
C SER A 69 -13.91 8.14 -19.56
N ALA A 70 -14.83 8.50 -18.66
CA ALA A 70 -15.47 7.56 -17.74
C ALA A 70 -16.21 6.42 -18.46
N VAL A 71 -17.01 6.74 -19.49
CA VAL A 71 -17.71 5.73 -20.32
C VAL A 71 -16.72 4.81 -21.04
N THR A 72 -15.63 5.38 -21.58
CA THR A 72 -14.59 4.60 -22.24
C THR A 72 -13.90 3.62 -21.30
N THR A 73 -13.70 4.01 -20.04
CA THR A 73 -13.11 3.18 -19.00
C THR A 73 -13.99 1.98 -18.63
N ILE A 74 -15.31 2.16 -18.61
CA ILE A 74 -16.25 1.12 -18.15
C ILE A 74 -16.82 0.23 -19.27
N LYS A 75 -16.67 0.61 -20.55
CA LYS A 75 -17.28 -0.12 -21.69
C LYS A 75 -16.85 -1.59 -21.80
N ASN A 76 -15.65 -1.92 -21.31
CA ASN A 76 -15.04 -3.25 -21.42
C ASN A 76 -15.32 -4.14 -20.19
N ILE A 77 -16.11 -3.68 -19.22
CA ILE A 77 -16.49 -4.49 -18.05
C ILE A 77 -17.37 -5.65 -18.56
N LYS A 78 -16.86 -6.89 -18.41
CA LYS A 78 -17.44 -8.10 -19.01
C LYS A 78 -18.80 -8.51 -18.43
N LYS A 79 -19.10 -8.12 -17.19
CA LYS A 79 -20.33 -8.48 -16.48
C LYS A 79 -21.39 -7.37 -16.64
N ASN A 80 -22.67 -7.74 -16.74
CA ASN A 80 -23.78 -6.80 -16.81
C ASN A 80 -24.13 -6.26 -15.41
N ILE A 81 -23.31 -5.30 -14.92
CA ILE A 81 -23.34 -4.77 -13.54
C ILE A 81 -23.73 -3.29 -13.57
N LEU A 82 -24.41 -2.81 -12.53
CA LEU A 82 -24.63 -1.38 -12.28
C LEU A 82 -23.35 -0.73 -11.74
N ILE A 83 -23.01 0.43 -12.27
CA ILE A 83 -21.80 1.17 -11.94
C ILE A 83 -22.17 2.32 -11.02
N ALA A 84 -21.71 2.25 -9.77
CA ALA A 84 -21.98 3.31 -8.79
C ALA A 84 -21.12 4.54 -9.08
N ILE A 85 -21.76 5.71 -9.11
CA ILE A 85 -21.13 7.02 -9.35
C ILE A 85 -21.49 8.02 -8.24
N GLY A 86 -20.78 9.14 -8.20
CA GLY A 86 -20.91 10.15 -7.15
C GLY A 86 -22.17 11.00 -7.22
N LEU A 87 -23.21 10.60 -7.95
CA LEU A 87 -24.43 11.39 -8.15
C LEU A 87 -25.52 10.94 -7.17
N LYS A 88 -26.14 11.91 -6.46
CA LYS A 88 -27.19 11.65 -5.48
C LYS A 88 -28.22 12.77 -5.43
N ARG A 89 -29.41 12.47 -4.95
CA ARG A 89 -30.42 13.47 -4.57
C ARG A 89 -30.11 13.97 -3.17
N ASN A 90 -30.06 15.29 -2.99
CA ASN A 90 -29.84 15.91 -1.69
C ASN A 90 -31.15 16.02 -0.89
N GLY A 91 -31.07 16.42 0.38
CA GLY A 91 -32.24 16.57 1.27
C GLY A 91 -33.24 17.65 0.83
N LYS A 92 -32.88 18.50 -0.15
CA LYS A 92 -33.77 19.50 -0.76
C LYS A 92 -34.40 19.01 -2.08
N GLY A 93 -34.19 17.75 -2.45
CA GLY A 93 -34.74 17.15 -3.67
C GLY A 93 -33.90 17.41 -4.94
N SER A 94 -32.87 18.25 -4.90
CA SER A 94 -32.01 18.53 -6.05
C SER A 94 -31.00 17.40 -6.29
N ILE A 95 -30.74 17.08 -7.55
CA ILE A 95 -29.73 16.10 -7.95
C ILE A 95 -28.38 16.80 -8.04
N THR A 96 -27.43 16.37 -7.22
CA THR A 96 -26.11 17.00 -7.10
C THR A 96 -25.01 15.95 -7.02
N TRP A 97 -23.81 16.32 -7.43
CA TRP A 97 -22.63 15.52 -7.18
C TRP A 97 -22.31 15.44 -5.68
N MET A 98 -21.64 14.37 -5.27
CA MET A 98 -21.35 14.08 -3.86
C MET A 98 -20.52 15.15 -3.14
N LYS A 99 -19.78 15.98 -3.88
CA LYS A 99 -19.01 17.12 -3.35
C LYS A 99 -19.81 18.44 -3.44
N GLY A 100 -21.12 18.39 -3.68
CA GLY A 100 -22.02 19.53 -3.66
C GLY A 100 -22.12 20.33 -4.96
N GLN A 101 -21.40 19.94 -6.02
CA GLN A 101 -21.50 20.62 -7.31
C GLN A 101 -22.81 20.28 -8.03
N ASN A 102 -23.31 21.25 -8.80
CA ASN A 102 -24.45 21.07 -9.68
C ASN A 102 -24.09 20.19 -10.89
N LEU A 103 -25.10 19.55 -11.46
CA LEU A 103 -24.94 18.73 -12.65
C LEU A 103 -24.81 19.63 -13.88
N ASP A 104 -23.73 19.46 -14.64
CA ASP A 104 -23.46 20.27 -15.84
C ASP A 104 -24.35 19.84 -17.01
N ASN A 105 -25.01 20.81 -17.65
CA ASN A 105 -25.86 20.60 -18.83
C ASN A 105 -25.11 19.93 -19.99
N GLU A 106 -23.82 20.19 -20.15
CA GLU A 106 -22.99 19.56 -21.17
C GLU A 106 -22.80 18.07 -20.90
N VAL A 107 -22.67 17.67 -19.63
CA VAL A 107 -22.60 16.26 -19.22
C VAL A 107 -23.94 15.56 -19.48
N ILE A 108 -25.05 16.21 -19.10
CA ILE A 108 -26.41 15.68 -19.34
C ILE A 108 -26.63 15.42 -20.83
N ARG A 109 -26.27 16.37 -21.69
CA ARG A 109 -26.38 16.23 -23.15
C ARG A 109 -25.44 15.16 -23.69
N THR A 110 -24.20 15.12 -23.22
CA THR A 110 -23.17 14.17 -23.68
C THR A 110 -23.54 12.72 -23.40
N LEU A 111 -24.17 12.46 -22.26
CA LEU A 111 -24.55 11.11 -21.84
C LEU A 111 -26.04 10.79 -22.10
N GLY A 112 -26.81 11.75 -22.62
CA GLY A 112 -28.22 11.56 -22.95
C GLY A 112 -29.13 11.39 -21.72
N TRP A 113 -28.80 12.04 -20.60
CA TRP A 113 -29.50 11.84 -19.32
C TRP A 113 -30.78 12.66 -19.16
N LYS A 114 -31.09 13.57 -20.10
CA LYS A 114 -32.20 14.53 -20.00
C LYS A 114 -33.53 13.86 -19.65
N ASN A 115 -33.99 12.96 -20.50
CA ASN A 115 -35.27 12.27 -20.32
C ASN A 115 -35.28 11.42 -19.03
N THR A 116 -34.16 10.79 -18.69
CA THR A 116 -34.06 9.99 -17.46
C THR A 116 -34.19 10.87 -16.22
N LEU A 117 -33.49 12.00 -16.18
CA LEU A 117 -33.53 12.93 -15.04
C LEU A 117 -34.90 13.61 -14.90
N GLU A 118 -35.56 13.92 -16.02
CA GLU A 118 -36.89 14.53 -16.07
C GLU A 118 -38.01 13.52 -15.69
N ALA A 119 -37.87 12.24 -16.05
CA ALA A 119 -38.85 11.20 -15.73
C ALA A 119 -38.83 10.74 -14.24
N GLN A 120 -37.85 11.16 -13.44
CA GLN A 120 -37.60 10.64 -12.09
C GLN A 120 -38.39 11.37 -10.99
N ILE A 121 -39.72 11.24 -11.00
CA ILE A 121 -40.62 11.68 -9.90
C ILE A 121 -40.80 10.59 -8.81
N SER A 122 -40.23 9.39 -8.96
CA SER A 122 -40.45 8.27 -8.02
C SER A 122 -39.15 7.62 -7.48
N GLY A 123 -38.71 8.07 -6.30
CA GLY A 123 -38.19 7.19 -5.24
C GLY A 123 -36.68 6.92 -5.12
N GLY A 124 -35.84 7.13 -6.14
CA GLY A 124 -34.40 6.86 -6.05
C GLY A 124 -33.57 8.06 -5.55
N ASN A 125 -32.74 7.86 -4.52
CA ASN A 125 -31.85 8.92 -3.98
C ASN A 125 -30.40 8.78 -4.45
N CYS A 126 -30.02 7.65 -5.03
CA CYS A 126 -28.67 7.39 -5.55
C CYS A 126 -28.73 6.94 -7.01
N PHE A 127 -27.71 7.34 -7.78
CA PHE A 127 -27.68 7.12 -9.22
C PHE A 127 -26.50 6.22 -9.64
N TYR A 128 -26.74 5.49 -10.73
CA TYR A 128 -25.87 4.44 -11.25
C TYR A 128 -25.83 4.52 -12.77
N MET A 129 -24.73 4.07 -13.38
CA MET A 129 -24.61 3.92 -14.83
C MET A 129 -24.59 2.46 -15.24
N ASN A 130 -24.97 2.15 -16.47
CA ASN A 130 -24.54 0.90 -17.12
C ASN A 130 -23.22 1.11 -17.90
N LYS A 131 -22.72 0.05 -18.54
CA LYS A 131 -21.49 0.11 -19.36
C LYS A 131 -21.57 1.04 -20.58
N THR A 132 -22.78 1.45 -21.01
CA THR A 132 -22.98 2.40 -22.12
C THR A 132 -23.09 3.84 -21.64
N GLY A 133 -23.06 4.09 -20.32
CA GLY A 133 -23.21 5.42 -19.72
C GLY A 133 -24.66 5.86 -19.49
N SER A 134 -25.64 5.00 -19.74
CA SER A 134 -27.06 5.31 -19.46
C SER A 134 -27.31 5.35 -17.94
N LEU A 135 -28.10 6.32 -17.50
CA LEU A 135 -28.37 6.58 -16.08
C LEU A 135 -29.54 5.74 -15.54
N PHE A 136 -29.42 5.31 -14.30
CA PHE A 136 -30.46 4.64 -13.51
C PHE A 136 -30.45 5.21 -12.09
N SER A 137 -31.55 5.09 -11.36
CA SER A 137 -31.58 5.42 -9.93
C SER A 137 -32.28 4.34 -9.12
N THR A 138 -31.95 4.28 -7.84
CA THR A 138 -32.64 3.48 -6.83
C THR A 138 -32.32 3.99 -5.42
N ILE A 139 -32.83 3.34 -4.39
CA ILE A 139 -32.51 3.62 -2.99
C ILE A 139 -31.03 3.37 -2.71
N CYS A 140 -30.41 4.21 -1.89
CA CYS A 140 -28.96 4.15 -1.62
C CYS A 140 -28.52 2.94 -0.78
N ILE A 141 -29.48 2.30 -0.10
CA ILE A 141 -29.25 1.36 1.00
C ILE A 141 -28.93 -0.05 0.47
N TYR A 142 -29.63 -0.48 -0.58
CA TYR A 142 -29.48 -1.83 -1.11
C TYR A 142 -29.89 -1.88 -2.59
N THR A 143 -29.20 -2.73 -3.34
CA THR A 143 -29.45 -3.00 -4.75
C THR A 143 -29.36 -4.51 -4.97
N GLU A 144 -30.37 -5.07 -5.64
CA GLU A 144 -30.42 -6.51 -5.95
C GLU A 144 -29.26 -6.92 -6.87
N LYS A 145 -28.87 -6.03 -7.77
CA LYS A 145 -27.70 -6.21 -8.63
C LYS A 145 -26.44 -5.79 -7.89
N GLU A 146 -25.41 -6.61 -7.98
CA GLU A 146 -24.06 -6.22 -7.55
C GLU A 146 -23.64 -4.90 -8.22
N LEU A 147 -22.84 -4.11 -7.52
CA LEU A 147 -22.37 -2.81 -7.97
C LEU A 147 -20.87 -2.84 -8.27
N THR A 148 -20.45 -2.14 -9.31
CA THR A 148 -19.03 -1.82 -9.54
C THR A 148 -18.81 -0.33 -9.24
N PRO A 149 -18.05 0.03 -8.19
CA PRO A 149 -17.71 1.43 -7.93
C PRO A 149 -16.83 1.97 -9.05
N LEU A 150 -17.20 3.11 -9.63
CA LEU A 150 -16.31 3.90 -10.46
C LEU A 150 -15.72 5.01 -9.59
N CYS A 151 -14.42 4.92 -9.32
CA CYS A 151 -13.72 5.86 -8.46
C CYS A 151 -13.01 6.94 -9.28
N GLU A 152 -12.97 8.17 -8.80
CA GLU A 152 -12.11 9.22 -9.31
C GLU A 152 -10.96 9.50 -8.35
N THR A 153 -9.78 9.73 -8.92
CA THR A 153 -8.63 10.28 -8.19
C THR A 153 -7.86 11.23 -9.10
N TYR A 154 -6.91 11.95 -8.52
CA TYR A 154 -6.11 12.96 -9.21
C TYR A 154 -4.65 12.55 -9.17
N ILE A 155 -4.04 12.39 -10.34
CA ILE A 155 -2.59 12.22 -10.45
C ILE A 155 -1.96 13.60 -10.70
N ARG A 156 -0.85 13.92 -10.03
CA ARG A 156 -0.14 15.18 -10.31
C ARG A 156 0.50 15.10 -11.70
N ARG A 157 0.21 16.07 -12.58
CA ARG A 157 1.07 16.40 -13.73
C ARG A 157 2.41 16.83 -13.11
N SER A 158 3.48 16.10 -13.39
CA SER A 158 4.81 16.48 -12.95
C SER A 158 5.20 17.78 -13.65
N GLN A 159 5.08 18.91 -12.97
CA GLN A 159 5.92 20.07 -13.26
C GLN A 159 7.08 20.09 -12.29
N GLY A 160 8.26 20.32 -12.86
CA GLY A 160 9.54 19.89 -12.34
C GLY A 160 10.08 18.85 -13.31
N THR A 161 11.18 19.18 -13.99
CA THR A 161 12.00 18.21 -14.71
C THR A 161 12.16 16.98 -13.82
N PRO A 162 11.60 15.82 -14.22
CA PRO A 162 11.75 14.63 -13.43
C PRO A 162 13.23 14.25 -13.50
N VAL A 163 13.89 14.09 -12.35
CA VAL A 163 14.79 12.95 -12.25
C VAL A 163 13.86 11.74 -12.41
N ASP A 164 13.65 11.33 -13.66
CA ASP A 164 12.94 10.13 -14.01
C ASP A 164 13.70 8.99 -13.34
N ARG A 165 13.14 8.44 -12.26
CA ARG A 165 13.74 7.35 -11.46
C ARG A 165 14.04 6.09 -12.29
N CYS A 166 13.60 6.07 -13.55
CA CYS A 166 13.71 5.00 -14.52
C CYS A 166 14.47 5.41 -15.80
N HIS A 167 14.99 6.63 -15.89
CA HIS A 167 15.83 7.13 -16.99
C HIS A 167 17.23 7.53 -16.53
N ASP A 168 17.64 7.07 -15.35
CA ASP A 168 19.06 7.12 -15.02
C ASP A 168 19.77 6.05 -15.86
N GLN A 169 20.45 6.49 -16.92
CA GLN A 169 21.25 5.62 -17.80
C GLN A 169 22.45 5.00 -17.08
N SER A 170 22.83 5.51 -15.91
CA SER A 170 23.90 5.00 -15.05
C SER A 170 23.41 4.05 -13.96
N ALA A 171 22.10 3.98 -13.70
CA ALA A 171 21.53 3.07 -12.72
C ALA A 171 21.50 1.63 -13.23
N ARG A 172 21.89 0.68 -12.36
CA ARG A 172 21.69 -0.75 -12.62
C ARG A 172 20.24 -1.11 -12.27
N TYR A 173 19.58 -1.95 -13.07
CA TYR A 173 18.19 -2.34 -12.84
C TYR A 173 18.06 -3.85 -12.68
N VAL A 174 17.12 -4.28 -11.85
CA VAL A 174 16.63 -5.67 -11.80
C VAL A 174 15.26 -5.72 -12.47
N TYR A 175 15.05 -6.73 -13.31
CA TYR A 175 13.78 -6.95 -14.00
C TYR A 175 13.01 -8.06 -13.29
N LYS A 176 11.78 -7.77 -12.88
CA LYS A 176 10.93 -8.73 -12.18
C LYS A 176 9.64 -9.02 -12.94
N PRO A 177 9.38 -10.29 -13.32
CA PRO A 177 8.12 -10.66 -13.95
C PRO A 177 6.98 -10.60 -12.93
N VAL A 178 5.85 -10.02 -13.34
CA VAL A 178 4.62 -10.00 -12.56
C VAL A 178 3.70 -11.11 -13.06
N PHE A 179 3.42 -12.10 -12.20
CA PHE A 179 2.73 -13.34 -12.58
C PHE A 179 1.24 -13.38 -12.25
N SER A 180 0.73 -12.42 -11.47
CA SER A 180 -0.58 -12.50 -10.81
C SER A 180 -1.76 -12.35 -11.77
N THR A 181 -1.69 -11.47 -12.78
CA THR A 181 -2.79 -11.27 -13.76
C THR A 181 -2.28 -10.81 -15.13
N HIS A 182 -3.02 -11.15 -16.21
CA HIS A 182 -2.74 -10.63 -17.56
C HIS A 182 -3.38 -9.23 -17.69
N LYS A 183 -2.63 -8.25 -18.18
CA LYS A 183 -3.07 -6.85 -18.32
C LYS A 183 -2.80 -6.34 -19.73
N THR A 184 -3.57 -5.34 -20.17
CA THR A 184 -3.24 -4.55 -21.37
C THR A 184 -1.96 -3.76 -21.11
N TRP A 185 -1.33 -3.22 -22.16
CA TRP A 185 -0.10 -2.46 -22.00
C TRP A 185 -0.31 -1.27 -21.06
N GLU A 186 -1.36 -0.47 -21.25
CA GLU A 186 -1.66 0.70 -20.42
C GLU A 186 -1.90 0.33 -18.95
N ASN A 187 -2.58 -0.79 -18.69
CA ASN A 187 -2.82 -1.25 -17.32
C ASN A 187 -1.56 -1.83 -16.66
N ALA A 188 -0.66 -2.44 -17.44
CA ALA A 188 0.63 -2.90 -16.93
C ALA A 188 1.54 -1.73 -16.54
N VAL A 189 1.51 -0.63 -17.32
CA VAL A 189 2.18 0.63 -16.96
C VAL A 189 1.67 1.15 -15.62
N ALA A 190 0.35 1.27 -15.48
CA ALA A 190 -0.27 1.74 -14.24
C ALA A 190 0.10 0.85 -13.04
N ASP A 191 0.13 -0.47 -13.22
CA ASP A 191 0.45 -1.40 -12.13
C ASP A 191 1.90 -1.29 -11.64
N CYS A 192 2.87 -1.17 -12.55
CA CYS A 192 4.27 -0.92 -12.14
C CYS A 192 4.41 0.46 -11.45
N GLN A 193 3.72 1.48 -11.95
CA GLN A 193 3.72 2.83 -11.37
C GLN A 193 3.11 2.88 -9.97
N ILE A 194 2.04 2.11 -9.70
CA ILE A 194 1.47 1.95 -8.35
C ILE A 194 2.50 1.41 -7.37
N GLN A 195 3.42 0.56 -7.84
CA GLN A 195 4.52 0.01 -7.05
C GLN A 195 5.71 0.98 -6.91
N GLY A 196 5.61 2.20 -7.45
CA GLY A 196 6.67 3.21 -7.44
C GLY A 196 7.85 2.87 -8.36
N VAL A 197 7.63 1.98 -9.34
CA VAL A 197 8.62 1.53 -10.32
C VAL A 197 8.07 1.70 -11.75
N CYS A 198 8.81 1.27 -12.77
CA CYS A 198 8.38 1.43 -14.16
C CYS A 198 8.22 0.08 -14.86
N LEU A 199 7.44 0.09 -15.94
CA LEU A 199 7.46 -1.02 -16.87
C LEU A 199 8.86 -1.11 -17.48
N ALA A 200 9.36 -2.32 -17.72
CA ALA A 200 10.77 -2.52 -18.09
C ALA A 200 11.15 -1.76 -19.37
N ARG A 201 12.24 -1.01 -19.37
CA ARG A 201 12.70 -0.17 -20.49
C ARG A 201 14.03 -0.68 -21.05
N PRO A 202 14.07 -1.88 -21.68
CA PRO A 202 15.31 -2.36 -22.28
C PRO A 202 15.74 -1.41 -23.39
N SER A 203 16.88 -0.75 -23.23
CA SER A 203 17.40 0.24 -24.17
C SER A 203 18.51 -0.31 -25.09
N SER A 204 18.98 -1.53 -24.81
CA SER A 204 20.11 -2.18 -25.48
C SER A 204 19.97 -3.71 -25.47
N PRO A 205 20.76 -4.43 -26.29
CA PRO A 205 20.85 -5.89 -26.21
C PRO A 205 21.26 -6.41 -24.83
N SER A 206 22.13 -5.67 -24.12
CA SER A 206 22.55 -6.06 -22.76
C SER A 206 21.40 -5.99 -21.76
N ASN A 207 20.56 -4.95 -21.80
CA ASN A 207 19.36 -4.86 -20.97
C ASN A 207 18.37 -5.99 -21.28
N LEU A 208 18.16 -6.29 -22.57
CA LEU A 208 17.29 -7.38 -22.99
C LEU A 208 17.83 -8.73 -22.52
N LYS A 209 19.15 -8.92 -22.52
CA LYS A 209 19.79 -10.13 -21.97
C LYS A 209 19.51 -10.29 -20.46
N THR A 210 19.53 -9.22 -19.68
CA THR A 210 19.15 -9.26 -18.26
C THR A 210 17.68 -9.67 -18.06
N ILE A 211 16.78 -9.18 -18.91
CA ILE A 211 15.37 -9.61 -18.91
C ILE A 211 15.26 -11.11 -19.23
N GLN A 212 16.03 -11.60 -20.20
CA GLN A 212 16.07 -13.02 -20.54
C GLN A 212 16.60 -13.90 -19.39
N LEU A 213 17.61 -13.43 -18.66
CA LEU A 213 18.11 -14.11 -17.46
C LEU A 213 17.02 -14.18 -16.38
N ALA A 214 16.27 -13.10 -16.16
CA ALA A 214 15.13 -13.11 -15.25
C ALA A 214 14.04 -14.13 -15.66
N PHE A 215 13.85 -14.37 -16.96
CA PHE A 215 12.97 -15.46 -17.41
C PHE A 215 13.50 -16.86 -17.05
N LEU A 216 14.81 -17.07 -17.06
CA LEU A 216 15.41 -18.35 -16.66
C LEU A 216 15.28 -18.58 -15.15
N GLU A 217 15.63 -17.58 -14.34
CA GLU A 217 15.54 -17.63 -12.87
C GLU A 217 14.11 -17.94 -12.39
N ASN A 218 13.11 -17.37 -13.08
CA ASN A 218 11.71 -17.56 -12.74
C ASN A 218 11.03 -18.71 -13.51
N LYS A 219 11.80 -19.64 -14.09
CA LYS A 219 11.30 -20.85 -14.80
C LYS A 219 10.24 -20.55 -15.86
N VAL A 220 10.38 -19.45 -16.60
CA VAL A 220 9.43 -19.06 -17.66
C VAL A 220 9.74 -19.85 -18.93
N HIS A 221 9.00 -20.92 -19.20
CA HIS A 221 9.19 -21.78 -20.39
C HIS A 221 8.41 -21.32 -21.64
N GLY A 222 8.92 -21.64 -22.84
CA GLY A 222 8.24 -21.45 -24.13
C GLY A 222 8.28 -20.02 -24.69
N LYS A 223 7.42 -19.74 -25.70
CA LYS A 223 7.27 -18.43 -26.36
C LYS A 223 6.40 -17.44 -25.57
N LYS A 224 6.50 -17.42 -24.24
CA LYS A 224 5.68 -16.52 -23.40
C LYS A 224 6.14 -15.07 -23.55
N MET A 225 5.21 -14.17 -23.82
CA MET A 225 5.42 -12.74 -24.00
C MET A 225 5.10 -11.96 -22.72
N TYR A 226 5.93 -10.97 -22.40
CA TYR A 226 5.71 -10.07 -21.27
C TYR A 226 5.80 -8.62 -21.74
N TRP A 227 4.81 -7.80 -21.38
CA TRP A 227 4.86 -6.37 -21.71
C TRP A 227 6.11 -5.69 -21.14
N VAL A 228 6.71 -4.83 -21.96
CA VAL A 228 7.77 -3.89 -21.60
C VAL A 228 7.29 -2.46 -21.88
N GLY A 229 7.93 -1.48 -21.24
CA GLY A 229 7.59 -0.05 -21.27
C GLY A 229 7.92 0.67 -22.57
N ILE A 230 7.65 0.04 -23.73
CA ILE A 230 7.93 0.61 -25.05
C ILE A 230 6.65 0.54 -25.90
N LYS A 231 6.27 1.67 -26.48
CA LYS A 231 5.14 1.80 -27.40
C LYS A 231 5.52 2.70 -28.58
N TYR A 232 5.10 2.34 -29.79
CA TYR A 232 5.23 3.20 -30.96
C TYR A 232 4.17 4.30 -30.93
N ASP A 233 4.60 5.53 -31.18
CA ASP A 233 3.74 6.70 -31.28
C ASP A 233 3.82 7.27 -32.70
N ALA A 234 2.67 7.21 -33.38
CA ALA A 234 2.53 7.66 -34.76
C ALA A 234 2.68 9.19 -34.90
N GLN A 235 2.37 9.97 -33.86
CA GLN A 235 2.45 11.43 -33.93
C GLN A 235 3.91 11.92 -34.04
N ILE A 236 4.82 11.23 -33.35
CA ILE A 236 6.26 11.55 -33.38
C ILE A 236 7.06 10.60 -34.29
N SER A 237 6.37 9.70 -35.01
CA SER A 237 6.95 8.65 -35.87
C SER A 237 8.09 7.86 -35.21
N ASN A 238 7.99 7.63 -33.90
CA ASN A 238 9.06 7.04 -33.10
C ASN A 238 8.49 6.24 -31.92
N PHE A 239 9.33 5.44 -31.27
CA PHE A 239 9.00 4.82 -30.00
C PHE A 239 9.05 5.84 -28.84
N LYS A 240 8.21 5.59 -27.85
CA LYS A 240 8.19 6.27 -26.56
C LYS A 240 8.19 5.26 -25.42
N TRP A 241 8.67 5.71 -24.27
CA TRP A 241 8.63 4.96 -23.02
C TRP A 241 7.22 4.98 -22.40
N ASP A 242 7.03 4.20 -21.33
CA ASP A 242 5.79 4.13 -20.55
C ASP A 242 5.40 5.44 -19.82
N ASN A 243 6.26 6.45 -19.83
CA ASN A 243 5.96 7.80 -19.35
C ASN A 243 5.78 8.82 -20.49
N ASP A 244 5.53 8.34 -21.70
CA ASP A 244 5.36 9.12 -22.92
C ASP A 244 6.60 9.90 -23.43
N LEU A 245 7.77 9.75 -22.79
CA LEU A 245 9.00 10.36 -23.29
C LEU A 245 9.52 9.62 -24.54
N PRO A 246 9.98 10.34 -25.59
CA PRO A 246 10.56 9.72 -26.78
C PRO A 246 11.81 8.89 -26.46
N VAL A 247 12.02 7.80 -27.21
CA VAL A 247 13.28 7.05 -27.17
C VAL A 247 14.35 7.79 -27.98
N THR A 248 15.43 8.21 -27.32
CA THR A 248 16.49 9.07 -27.89
C THR A 248 17.74 8.32 -28.36
N ASN A 249 18.15 7.24 -27.68
CA ASN A 249 19.32 6.43 -28.06
C ASN A 249 18.99 5.45 -29.20
N ARG A 250 19.32 5.79 -30.45
CA ARG A 250 18.85 5.02 -31.63
C ARG A 250 19.72 3.83 -32.02
N GLN A 251 21.05 3.85 -31.79
CA GLN A 251 21.94 2.79 -32.32
C GLN A 251 21.73 1.45 -31.61
N SER A 252 21.90 1.39 -30.29
CA SER A 252 21.71 0.14 -29.52
C SER A 252 20.24 -0.30 -29.48
N PHE A 253 19.31 0.64 -29.46
CA PHE A 253 17.88 0.35 -29.40
C PHE A 253 17.34 -0.27 -30.71
N SER A 254 17.89 0.13 -31.85
CA SER A 254 17.52 -0.44 -33.16
C SER A 254 17.87 -1.93 -33.30
N GLN A 255 18.81 -2.44 -32.50
CA GLN A 255 19.20 -3.85 -32.52
C GLN A 255 18.15 -4.77 -31.87
N ILE A 256 17.33 -4.22 -30.98
CA ILE A 256 16.30 -4.97 -30.23
C ILE A 256 14.87 -4.64 -30.66
N THR A 257 14.68 -3.73 -31.64
CA THR A 257 13.35 -3.30 -32.15
C THR A 257 13.30 -3.34 -33.68
N ASN A 258 12.11 -3.15 -34.27
CA ASN A 258 11.93 -3.14 -35.73
C ASN A 258 11.09 -1.94 -36.21
N LEU A 259 11.67 -0.74 -36.14
CA LEU A 259 10.96 0.51 -36.43
C LEU A 259 10.29 0.55 -37.82
N SER A 260 10.85 -0.10 -38.85
CA SER A 260 10.26 -0.11 -40.20
C SER A 260 8.90 -0.79 -40.23
N GLU A 261 8.74 -1.89 -39.51
CA GLU A 261 7.47 -2.61 -39.37
C GLU A 261 6.44 -1.75 -38.62
N GLN A 262 6.85 -1.09 -37.55
CA GLN A 262 5.97 -0.21 -36.77
C GLN A 262 5.64 1.12 -37.45
N LYS A 263 6.39 1.54 -38.46
CA LYS A 263 6.05 2.73 -39.27
C LYS A 263 4.97 2.46 -40.31
N SER A 264 4.73 1.20 -40.66
CA SER A 264 3.72 0.86 -41.67
C SER A 264 2.32 1.34 -41.23
N PRO A 265 1.60 2.09 -42.09
CA PRO A 265 0.26 2.60 -41.79
C PRO A 265 -0.73 1.48 -41.44
N ASN A 266 -0.58 0.32 -42.08
CA ASN A 266 -1.47 -0.83 -41.95
C ASN A 266 -1.09 -1.79 -40.82
N PHE A 267 -0.05 -1.48 -40.05
CA PHE A 267 0.40 -2.34 -38.97
C PHE A 267 -0.27 -1.92 -37.66
N ASP A 268 -1.05 -2.78 -37.01
CA ASP A 268 -1.84 -2.40 -35.83
C ASP A 268 -1.15 -2.71 -34.47
N LYS A 269 -0.02 -3.43 -34.53
CA LYS A 269 0.76 -3.82 -33.35
C LYS A 269 1.74 -2.72 -32.97
N ARG A 270 1.38 -1.94 -31.94
CA ARG A 270 2.15 -0.75 -31.52
C ARG A 270 2.85 -0.88 -30.16
N CYS A 271 2.54 -1.88 -29.35
CA CYS A 271 3.16 -2.08 -28.04
C CYS A 271 4.16 -3.23 -28.08
N LEU A 272 5.29 -3.12 -27.37
CA LEU A 272 6.33 -4.15 -27.44
C LEU A 272 6.31 -5.08 -26.23
N ALA A 273 6.63 -6.35 -26.47
CA ALA A 273 6.77 -7.39 -25.47
C ALA A 273 8.14 -8.08 -25.57
N ALA A 274 8.68 -8.47 -24.43
CA ALA A 274 9.89 -9.27 -24.33
C ALA A 274 9.55 -10.77 -24.33
N THR A 275 10.40 -11.55 -24.98
CA THR A 275 10.40 -13.02 -24.97
C THR A 275 11.82 -13.52 -24.66
N ARG A 276 12.06 -14.84 -24.79
CA ARG A 276 13.42 -15.40 -24.76
C ARG A 276 14.24 -15.06 -26.03
N ALA A 277 13.64 -14.42 -27.04
CA ALA A 277 14.32 -14.00 -28.26
C ALA A 277 15.16 -12.73 -28.06
N THR A 278 16.13 -12.50 -28.95
CA THR A 278 17.07 -11.37 -28.93
C THR A 278 16.48 -10.06 -29.44
N LYS A 279 15.21 -10.06 -29.88
CA LYS A 279 14.45 -8.88 -30.30
C LYS A 279 13.12 -8.82 -29.56
N LEU A 280 12.61 -7.61 -29.37
CA LEU A 280 11.26 -7.39 -28.86
C LEU A 280 10.23 -7.68 -29.94
N GLU A 281 9.07 -8.18 -29.52
CA GLU A 281 7.97 -8.52 -30.41
C GLU A 281 6.85 -7.49 -30.29
N ALA A 282 6.39 -6.95 -31.41
CA ALA A 282 5.27 -6.02 -31.44
C ALA A 282 3.95 -6.77 -31.28
N GLN A 283 3.04 -6.21 -30.49
CA GLN A 283 1.71 -6.73 -30.21
C GLN A 283 0.66 -5.59 -30.15
N ARG A 284 -0.62 -5.95 -30.30
CA ARG A 284 -1.73 -5.01 -30.13
C ARG A 284 -1.80 -4.57 -28.66
N CYS A 285 -1.80 -3.27 -28.38
CA CYS A 285 -1.76 -2.74 -27.01
C CYS A 285 -2.92 -3.21 -26.12
N GLY A 286 -4.09 -3.47 -26.73
CA GLY A 286 -5.27 -4.00 -26.05
C GLY A 286 -5.20 -5.49 -25.69
N THR A 287 -4.16 -6.22 -26.13
CA THR A 287 -3.96 -7.63 -25.75
C THR A 287 -3.59 -7.72 -24.28
N THR A 288 -4.15 -8.68 -23.55
CA THR A 288 -3.79 -8.91 -22.16
C THR A 288 -2.66 -9.94 -22.05
N MET A 289 -1.53 -9.58 -21.45
CA MET A 289 -0.45 -10.52 -21.11
C MET A 289 0.21 -10.17 -19.78
N LYS A 290 1.08 -11.06 -19.30
CA LYS A 290 1.93 -10.77 -18.15
C LYS A 290 2.93 -9.67 -18.50
N TYR A 291 3.60 -9.09 -17.52
CA TYR A 291 4.44 -7.92 -17.74
C TYR A 291 5.67 -7.90 -16.84
N MET A 292 6.64 -7.10 -17.22
CA MET A 292 7.94 -7.00 -16.55
C MET A 292 8.10 -5.58 -15.99
N CYS A 293 8.29 -5.44 -14.68
CA CYS A 293 8.68 -4.14 -14.10
C CYS A 293 10.21 -4.08 -13.95
N GLN A 294 10.78 -2.89 -14.13
CA GLN A 294 12.18 -2.59 -13.80
C GLN A 294 12.30 -1.91 -12.44
N ILE A 295 13.25 -2.36 -11.63
CA ILE A 295 13.46 -1.90 -10.27
C ILE A 295 14.88 -1.33 -10.19
N PRO A 296 15.07 -0.04 -9.85
CA PRO A 296 16.41 0.55 -9.75
C PRO A 296 17.17 -0.05 -8.56
N LEU A 297 18.39 -0.52 -8.82
CA LEU A 297 19.37 -0.84 -7.79
C LEU A 297 20.00 0.48 -7.35
N LYS A 298 19.90 0.80 -6.05
CA LYS A 298 20.64 1.95 -5.51
C LYS A 298 22.12 1.76 -5.84
N ALA A 299 22.76 2.77 -6.45
CA ALA A 299 24.19 2.76 -6.71
C ALA A 299 24.92 2.50 -5.38
N ALA A 300 25.52 1.31 -5.27
CA ALA A 300 26.54 1.07 -4.27
C ALA A 300 27.71 2.00 -4.62
N ASN A 301 28.21 2.77 -3.65
CA ASN A 301 29.48 3.47 -3.80
C ASN A 301 30.53 2.44 -4.25
N THR A 302 30.91 2.49 -5.52
CA THR A 302 31.91 1.61 -6.10
C THR A 302 33.29 2.14 -5.72
N ASN A 303 33.89 1.53 -4.71
CA ASN A 303 35.35 1.38 -4.57
C ASN A 303 35.62 0.26 -3.56
N ALA A 304 35.44 -0.99 -4.01
CA ALA A 304 36.16 -2.15 -3.50
C ALA A 304 36.01 -3.30 -4.53
N PRO A 305 37.07 -4.04 -4.87
CA PRO A 305 37.03 -5.03 -5.95
C PRO A 305 36.18 -6.24 -5.58
N PHE A 306 35.49 -6.79 -6.57
CA PHE A 306 34.96 -8.15 -6.54
C PHE A 306 36.14 -9.13 -6.48
N SER A 307 36.29 -9.85 -5.36
CA SER A 307 36.93 -11.17 -5.38
C SER A 307 35.86 -12.23 -5.16
N VAL A 308 35.67 -13.03 -6.21
CA VAL A 308 35.02 -14.34 -6.12
C VAL A 308 35.96 -15.22 -5.29
N SER A 309 35.45 -15.84 -4.24
CA SER A 309 36.08 -17.04 -3.68
C SER A 309 35.01 -18.05 -3.30
N THR A 310 35.01 -19.12 -4.08
CA THR A 310 34.51 -20.45 -3.77
C THR A 310 35.22 -21.04 -2.55
N ASN A 311 34.54 -22.01 -1.92
CA ASN A 311 35.00 -23.08 -1.00
C ASN A 311 34.31 -22.98 0.38
N ILE A 312 33.45 -23.93 0.77
CA ILE A 312 33.74 -25.32 1.17
C ILE A 312 34.74 -25.38 2.33
N GLY A 313 34.23 -25.73 3.51
CA GLY A 313 34.89 -26.60 4.48
C GLY A 313 35.92 -26.02 5.47
N ASN A 314 35.65 -26.34 6.75
CA ASN A 314 36.59 -26.57 7.88
C ASN A 314 37.11 -25.42 8.77
N ASN A 315 36.74 -25.56 10.05
CA ASN A 315 37.53 -25.51 11.29
C ASN A 315 38.76 -24.60 11.41
N GLY A 316 38.81 -23.82 12.51
CA GLY A 316 40.08 -23.42 13.14
C GLY A 316 40.05 -22.11 13.95
N ASN A 317 40.41 -22.25 15.22
CA ASN A 317 40.66 -21.27 16.29
C ASN A 317 41.46 -19.97 16.01
N ASN A 318 41.37 -19.06 17.00
CA ASN A 318 42.26 -17.95 17.40
C ASN A 318 42.29 -16.73 16.46
N GLY A 319 42.36 -15.47 16.88
CA GLY A 319 42.61 -14.81 18.17
C GLY A 319 43.25 -13.43 17.85
N ASN A 320 42.98 -12.42 18.69
CA ASN A 320 43.65 -11.10 18.80
C ASN A 320 43.35 -9.93 17.84
N ASN A 321 42.74 -8.90 18.45
CA ASN A 321 43.19 -7.52 18.63
C ASN A 321 43.91 -6.75 17.50
N GLY A 322 43.33 -5.58 17.17
CA GLY A 322 44.00 -4.49 16.46
C GLY A 322 43.16 -3.22 16.48
N ASN A 323 43.48 -2.32 17.42
CA ASN A 323 42.90 -1.00 17.64
C ASN A 323 43.33 -0.02 16.53
N GLY A 324 42.46 0.90 16.10
CA GLY A 324 42.79 1.90 15.08
C GLY A 324 41.71 2.97 14.94
N ASN A 325 42.00 4.14 15.49
CA ASN A 325 41.09 5.26 15.74
C ASN A 325 40.88 6.18 14.53
N ASN A 326 39.77 6.93 14.61
CA ASN A 326 39.46 8.24 14.01
C ASN A 326 39.04 8.36 12.53
N GLY A 327 37.83 8.91 12.39
CA GLY A 327 37.28 9.46 11.15
C GLY A 327 35.83 9.89 11.33
N ASN A 328 35.56 10.80 12.28
CA ASN A 328 34.24 11.38 12.49
C ASN A 328 33.91 12.33 11.32
N SER A 329 33.10 11.88 10.37
CA SER A 329 32.37 12.77 9.46
C SER A 329 30.93 12.28 9.39
N GLY A 330 30.03 13.12 9.91
CA GLY A 330 28.66 12.79 10.23
C GLY A 330 27.83 12.47 9.00
N ASN A 331 27.45 11.21 8.87
CA ASN A 331 26.27 10.81 8.10
C ASN A 331 25.24 10.23 9.09
N LYS A 332 24.41 11.11 9.67
CA LYS A 332 23.34 10.73 10.59
C LYS A 332 22.22 10.02 9.82
N GLY A 333 21.96 8.76 10.19
CA GLY A 333 20.61 8.18 10.08
C GLY A 333 20.41 7.03 9.09
N ASN A 334 21.10 5.90 9.28
CA ASN A 334 20.46 4.61 9.02
C ASN A 334 21.04 3.59 10.00
N GLY A 335 20.44 3.59 11.19
CA GLY A 335 21.00 2.99 12.36
C GLY A 335 21.15 1.46 12.31
N LYS A 336 21.98 0.92 13.19
CA LYS A 336 22.37 -0.49 13.29
C LYS A 336 21.15 -1.41 13.51
N GLY A 337 20.09 -0.91 14.14
CA GLY A 337 18.90 -1.69 14.47
C GLY A 337 17.97 -1.97 13.28
N ASN A 338 17.82 -1.04 12.34
CA ASN A 338 17.06 -1.31 11.11
C ASN A 338 17.73 -2.38 10.23
N LYS A 339 19.07 -2.47 10.23
CA LYS A 339 19.81 -3.54 9.55
C LYS A 339 19.54 -4.92 10.17
N GLN A 340 19.35 -4.99 11.49
CA GLN A 340 18.99 -6.25 12.17
C GLN A 340 17.59 -6.73 11.76
N VAL A 341 16.64 -5.81 11.63
CA VAL A 341 15.28 -6.12 11.11
C VAL A 341 15.34 -6.64 9.68
N GLU A 342 16.18 -6.07 8.82
CA GLU A 342 16.34 -6.55 7.44
C GLU A 342 16.97 -7.94 7.35
N SER A 343 17.99 -8.20 8.16
CA SER A 343 18.60 -9.54 8.28
C SER A 343 17.57 -10.58 8.73
N PHE A 344 16.77 -10.26 9.75
CA PHE A 344 15.67 -11.10 10.20
C PHE A 344 14.66 -11.39 9.08
N VAL A 345 14.21 -10.34 8.37
CA VAL A 345 13.23 -10.48 7.29
C VAL A 345 13.75 -11.39 6.17
N ASN A 346 15.04 -11.31 5.83
CA ASN A 346 15.63 -12.16 4.82
C ASN A 346 15.75 -13.61 5.32
N GLY A 347 16.28 -13.83 6.53
CA GLY A 347 16.34 -15.16 7.12
C GLY A 347 14.98 -15.84 7.22
N MET A 348 13.91 -15.10 7.54
CA MET A 348 12.55 -15.61 7.55
C MET A 348 12.01 -16.00 6.17
N LYS A 349 12.46 -15.36 5.07
CA LYS A 349 12.06 -15.70 3.70
C LYS A 349 12.71 -16.97 3.19
N ASP A 350 13.89 -17.30 3.71
CA ASP A 350 14.63 -18.51 3.34
C ASP A 350 14.05 -19.77 4.01
N LEU A 351 13.22 -19.60 5.04
CA LEU A 351 12.52 -20.70 5.71
C LEU A 351 11.46 -21.33 4.82
N LYS A 352 11.32 -22.65 4.93
CA LYS A 352 10.37 -23.45 4.16
C LYS A 352 9.19 -23.88 5.05
N PRO A 353 7.98 -23.31 4.92
CA PRO A 353 6.88 -23.57 5.86
C PRO A 353 6.42 -25.02 5.95
N HIS A 354 6.63 -25.84 4.92
CA HIS A 354 6.32 -27.27 4.94
C HIS A 354 7.28 -28.10 5.82
N ASN A 355 8.48 -27.60 6.12
CA ASN A 355 9.44 -28.29 6.98
C ASN A 355 9.10 -28.04 8.46
N LYS A 356 9.00 -29.11 9.26
CA LYS A 356 8.68 -29.01 10.70
C LYS A 356 9.68 -28.14 11.47
N ASP A 357 10.97 -28.24 11.16
CA ASP A 357 12.05 -27.50 11.83
C ASP A 357 12.03 -25.98 11.55
N SER A 358 11.36 -25.55 10.47
CA SER A 358 11.31 -24.13 10.12
C SER A 358 10.67 -23.28 11.21
N LEU A 359 9.72 -23.83 11.98
CA LEU A 359 9.15 -23.11 13.12
C LEU A 359 10.20 -22.86 14.22
N LYS A 360 11.02 -23.87 14.56
CA LYS A 360 12.11 -23.70 15.53
C LYS A 360 13.11 -22.62 15.06
N ASN A 361 13.46 -22.64 13.78
CA ASN A 361 14.35 -21.64 13.19
C ASN A 361 13.74 -20.23 13.20
N ALA A 362 12.44 -20.11 12.89
CA ALA A 362 11.71 -18.84 13.00
C ALA A 362 11.71 -18.29 14.44
N MET A 363 11.53 -19.15 15.44
CA MET A 363 11.59 -18.77 16.85
C MET A 363 12.99 -18.29 17.26
N ASN A 364 14.04 -18.96 16.80
CA ASN A 364 15.43 -18.57 17.06
C ASN A 364 15.77 -17.21 16.43
N LEU A 365 15.38 -17.01 15.16
CA LEU A 365 15.52 -15.72 14.48
C LEU A 365 14.78 -14.60 15.22
N THR A 366 13.56 -14.86 15.68
CA THR A 366 12.73 -13.87 16.39
C THR A 366 13.36 -13.51 17.73
N THR A 367 13.80 -14.50 18.49
CA THR A 367 14.51 -14.30 19.77
C THR A 367 15.80 -13.49 19.57
N THR A 368 16.54 -13.78 18.50
CA THR A 368 17.79 -13.08 18.16
C THR A 368 17.53 -11.63 17.80
N LEU A 369 16.49 -11.36 17.00
CA LEU A 369 16.08 -10.00 16.65
C LEU A 369 15.73 -9.19 17.89
N MET A 370 14.90 -9.74 18.77
CA MET A 370 14.45 -9.05 19.99
C MET A 370 15.63 -8.65 20.90
N LYS A 371 16.57 -9.58 21.16
CA LYS A 371 17.78 -9.30 21.95
C LYS A 371 18.66 -8.22 21.30
N ASN A 372 18.80 -8.28 19.99
CA ASN A 372 19.64 -7.37 19.23
C ASN A 372 19.09 -5.93 19.21
N ILE A 373 17.77 -5.79 19.05
CA ILE A 373 17.10 -4.50 19.09
C ILE A 373 17.18 -3.91 20.49
N GLU A 374 16.92 -4.71 21.53
CA GLU A 374 17.03 -4.25 22.92
C GLU A 374 18.43 -3.73 23.26
N ARG A 375 19.47 -4.48 22.88
CA ARG A 375 20.86 -4.05 23.06
C ARG A 375 21.18 -2.77 22.27
N GLY A 376 20.64 -2.65 21.05
CA GLY A 376 20.79 -1.45 20.24
C GLY A 376 20.17 -0.21 20.89
N THR A 377 18.97 -0.36 21.46
CA THR A 377 18.27 0.71 22.18
C THR A 377 19.04 1.11 23.46
N LYS A 378 19.49 0.16 24.28
CA LYS A 378 20.25 0.43 25.51
C LYS A 378 21.59 1.14 25.27
N ASN A 379 22.29 0.79 24.18
CA ASN A 379 23.65 1.28 23.93
C ASN A 379 23.73 2.59 23.14
N GLY A 380 22.61 3.09 22.58
CA GLY A 380 22.64 4.26 21.70
C GLY A 380 21.31 4.99 21.50
N ASN A 381 20.28 4.69 22.30
CA ASN A 381 18.91 5.21 22.12
C ASN A 381 18.35 5.05 20.69
N GLU A 382 18.82 4.02 19.98
CA GLU A 382 18.43 3.78 18.60
C GLU A 382 17.13 2.96 18.55
N LYS A 383 16.03 3.62 18.16
CA LYS A 383 14.73 2.97 17.96
C LYS A 383 14.69 2.24 16.62
N SER A 384 14.05 1.08 16.57
CA SER A 384 13.99 0.22 15.40
C SER A 384 12.56 -0.17 15.07
N ASN A 385 12.19 -0.18 13.79
CA ASN A 385 10.86 -0.64 13.40
C ASN A 385 10.80 -2.18 13.29
N PHE A 386 10.72 -2.88 14.42
CA PHE A 386 10.57 -4.33 14.42
C PHE A 386 9.21 -4.81 13.88
N MET A 387 8.21 -3.91 13.72
CA MET A 387 6.89 -4.26 13.17
C MET A 387 6.99 -4.84 11.75
N LYS A 388 8.01 -4.45 10.98
CA LYS A 388 8.32 -5.08 9.68
C LYS A 388 8.70 -6.55 9.82
N GLY A 389 9.44 -6.89 10.87
CA GLY A 389 9.75 -8.26 11.25
C GLY A 389 8.51 -9.02 11.73
N ALA A 390 7.72 -8.43 12.62
CA ALA A 390 6.46 -9.03 13.10
C ALA A 390 5.51 -9.39 11.95
N LEU A 391 5.37 -8.51 10.95
CA LEU A 391 4.58 -8.78 9.74
C LEU A 391 5.13 -9.96 8.91
N GLN A 392 6.45 -10.12 8.83
CA GLN A 392 7.07 -11.24 8.11
C GLN A 392 6.88 -12.56 8.87
N LEU A 393 6.96 -12.53 10.20
CA LEU A 393 6.68 -13.67 11.06
C LEU A 393 5.23 -14.13 10.95
N GLU A 394 4.29 -13.18 10.90
CA GLU A 394 2.87 -13.45 10.69
C GLU A 394 2.66 -14.22 9.37
N LYS A 395 3.23 -13.73 8.26
CA LYS A 395 3.11 -14.39 6.94
C LYS A 395 3.66 -15.81 6.95
N PHE A 396 4.84 -16.01 7.53
CA PHE A 396 5.43 -17.34 7.67
C PHE A 396 4.52 -18.26 8.50
N SER A 397 3.97 -17.76 9.60
CA SER A 397 3.14 -18.51 10.54
C SER A 397 1.81 -18.95 9.91
N ILE A 398 1.19 -18.09 9.08
CA ILE A 398 -0.02 -18.45 8.31
C ILE A 398 0.29 -19.65 7.41
N GLU A 399 1.36 -19.57 6.63
CA GLU A 399 1.72 -20.64 5.70
C GLU A 399 2.13 -21.92 6.43
N TYR A 400 2.83 -21.82 7.56
CA TYR A 400 3.17 -22.96 8.40
C TYR A 400 1.91 -23.64 8.96
N ALA A 401 0.98 -22.86 9.52
CA ALA A 401 -0.27 -23.38 10.07
C ALA A 401 -1.13 -24.10 9.01
N LYS A 402 -1.15 -23.61 7.76
CA LYS A 402 -1.83 -24.29 6.65
C LYS A 402 -1.27 -25.69 6.36
N GLN A 403 0.04 -25.88 6.52
CA GLN A 403 0.72 -27.15 6.24
C GLN A 403 0.61 -28.14 7.40
N HIS A 404 0.64 -27.64 8.65
CA HIS A 404 0.81 -28.49 9.85
C HIS A 404 -0.44 -28.64 10.72
N ILE A 405 -1.49 -27.83 10.51
CA ILE A 405 -2.77 -27.92 11.24
C ILE A 405 -3.89 -28.34 10.29
N ASN A 406 -4.60 -29.40 10.64
CA ASN A 406 -5.65 -30.00 9.80
C ASN A 406 -6.83 -30.48 10.66
N LYS A 407 -7.82 -31.13 10.04
CA LYS A 407 -9.02 -31.59 10.76
C LYS A 407 -8.76 -32.74 11.75
N THR A 408 -7.70 -33.53 11.59
CA THR A 408 -7.35 -34.62 12.51
C THR A 408 -6.38 -34.16 13.60
N ASN A 409 -5.56 -33.16 13.29
CA ASN A 409 -4.63 -32.49 14.19
C ASN A 409 -5.04 -31.01 14.37
N LYS A 410 -6.04 -30.78 15.25
CA LYS A 410 -6.66 -29.45 15.44
C LYS A 410 -6.01 -28.62 16.55
N ASP A 411 -5.06 -29.18 17.29
CA ASP A 411 -4.48 -28.53 18.46
C ASP A 411 -3.73 -27.26 18.06
N PRO A 412 -3.93 -26.13 18.79
CA PRO A 412 -3.17 -24.91 18.57
C PRO A 412 -1.68 -25.15 18.74
N ILE A 413 -0.88 -24.69 17.77
CA ILE A 413 0.58 -24.68 17.90
C ILE A 413 0.98 -23.40 18.64
N ARG A 414 1.39 -23.56 19.90
CA ARG A 414 1.88 -22.49 20.76
C ARG A 414 3.40 -22.51 20.85
N ARG A 415 4.04 -21.34 20.76
CA ARG A 415 5.46 -21.14 21.02
C ARG A 415 5.64 -19.88 21.83
N ASN A 416 6.37 -19.96 22.92
CA ASN A 416 6.66 -18.83 23.77
C ASN A 416 8.13 -18.80 24.17
N ASN A 417 8.60 -17.61 24.52
CA ASN A 417 9.82 -17.36 25.28
C ASN A 417 9.51 -16.22 26.27
N GLU A 418 10.51 -15.72 26.99
CA GLU A 418 10.35 -14.68 28.02
C GLU A 418 9.68 -13.39 27.51
N ARG A 419 9.81 -13.06 26.22
CA ARG A 419 9.43 -11.75 25.65
C ARG A 419 8.50 -11.84 24.44
N PHE A 420 8.09 -13.04 24.07
CA PHE A 420 7.34 -13.30 22.86
C PHE A 420 6.45 -14.53 23.01
N VAL A 421 5.19 -14.40 22.62
CA VAL A 421 4.23 -15.50 22.52
C VAL A 421 3.68 -15.53 21.10
N LEU A 422 3.66 -16.71 20.49
CA LEU A 422 3.07 -17.00 19.19
C LEU A 422 2.08 -18.15 19.35
N GLU A 423 0.90 -18.00 18.78
CA GLU A 423 -0.06 -19.07 18.67
C GLU A 423 -0.62 -19.13 17.25
N MET A 424 -0.68 -20.34 16.71
CA MET A 424 -1.33 -20.64 15.44
C MET A 424 -2.43 -21.65 15.70
N ARG A 425 -3.66 -21.36 15.27
CA ARG A 425 -4.80 -22.30 15.35
C ARG A 425 -5.56 -22.32 14.03
N LYS A 426 -6.25 -23.42 13.75
CA LYS A 426 -7.11 -23.54 12.57
C LYS A 426 -8.53 -23.91 12.98
N VAL A 427 -9.45 -22.98 12.73
CA VAL A 427 -10.83 -23.05 13.17
C VAL A 427 -11.68 -23.65 12.06
N PHE A 428 -12.21 -24.86 12.30
CA PHE A 428 -13.03 -25.60 11.33
C PHE A 428 -14.54 -25.46 11.56
N THR A 429 -14.94 -24.95 12.72
CA THR A 429 -16.33 -24.72 13.10
C THR A 429 -16.44 -23.37 13.78
N LYS A 430 -17.54 -22.64 13.55
CA LYS A 430 -17.78 -21.36 14.21
C LYS A 430 -17.71 -21.54 15.74
N PRO A 431 -16.85 -20.80 16.45
CA PRO A 431 -16.79 -20.85 17.91
C PRO A 431 -18.12 -20.41 18.53
N GLN A 432 -18.50 -21.00 19.67
CA GLN A 432 -19.68 -20.57 20.42
C GLN A 432 -19.42 -19.28 21.22
N LYS A 433 -18.16 -19.03 21.57
CA LYS A 433 -17.69 -17.85 22.29
C LYS A 433 -16.56 -17.21 21.51
N ASN A 434 -16.29 -15.94 21.80
CA ASN A 434 -15.16 -15.24 21.25
C ASN A 434 -13.84 -15.94 21.60
N LEU A 435 -12.89 -15.91 20.68
CA LEU A 435 -11.58 -16.51 20.91
C LEU A 435 -10.64 -15.49 21.54
N LYS A 436 -9.99 -15.87 22.63
CA LYS A 436 -9.05 -15.02 23.37
C LYS A 436 -7.62 -15.47 23.13
N PHE A 437 -6.71 -14.51 23.08
CA PHE A 437 -5.28 -14.74 23.07
C PHE A 437 -4.55 -13.72 23.95
N PRO A 438 -3.56 -14.14 24.75
CA PRO A 438 -3.23 -15.53 25.10
C PRO A 438 -4.34 -16.18 25.95
N GLU A 439 -4.63 -17.46 25.73
CA GLU A 439 -5.73 -18.17 26.42
C GLU A 439 -5.35 -18.68 27.82
N ASP A 440 -4.08 -19.03 28.04
CA ASP A 440 -3.60 -19.72 29.25
C ASP A 440 -2.84 -18.83 30.25
N LEU A 441 -2.83 -17.51 30.08
CA LEU A 441 -2.17 -16.62 31.04
C LEU A 441 -3.08 -16.40 32.24
N ASN A 442 -2.98 -17.27 33.24
CA ASN A 442 -3.53 -17.10 34.59
C ASN A 442 -2.84 -15.95 35.35
N ARG A 443 -2.85 -14.74 34.78
CA ARG A 443 -2.47 -13.51 35.46
C ARG A 443 -3.66 -12.58 35.38
N GLY A 444 -4.19 -12.18 36.54
CA GLY A 444 -5.38 -11.33 36.68
C GLY A 444 -5.29 -9.97 35.96
N GLU A 445 -4.10 -9.61 35.48
CA GLU A 445 -3.80 -8.47 34.62
C GLU A 445 -2.87 -8.97 33.49
N ALA A 446 -3.42 -9.07 32.27
CA ALA A 446 -2.64 -9.49 31.10
C ALA A 446 -3.14 -8.77 29.85
N THR A 447 -2.22 -8.46 28.94
CA THR A 447 -2.55 -7.97 27.61
C THR A 447 -3.26 -9.07 26.81
N ILE A 448 -4.49 -8.82 26.37
CA ILE A 448 -5.39 -9.79 25.73
C ILE A 448 -5.98 -9.21 24.45
N ILE A 449 -6.17 -10.05 23.43
CA ILE A 449 -7.01 -9.76 22.27
C ILE A 449 -8.14 -10.79 22.20
N GLU A 450 -9.36 -10.30 22.02
CA GLU A 450 -10.58 -11.09 21.91
C GLU A 450 -11.21 -10.87 20.53
N LEU A 451 -11.33 -11.97 19.78
CA LEU A 451 -11.87 -11.99 18.43
C LEU A 451 -13.32 -12.47 18.47
N PRO A 452 -14.28 -11.68 17.98
CA PRO A 452 -15.66 -12.09 17.87
C PRO A 452 -15.88 -13.41 17.13
N ALA A 453 -16.76 -14.25 17.65
CA ALA A 453 -17.15 -15.51 17.01
C ALA A 453 -17.73 -15.31 15.60
N SER A 454 -18.33 -14.15 15.34
CA SER A 454 -18.89 -13.74 14.03
C SER A 454 -17.84 -13.64 12.91
N LEU A 455 -16.56 -13.53 13.26
CA LEU A 455 -15.45 -13.51 12.31
C LEU A 455 -15.16 -14.89 11.71
N PHE A 456 -15.62 -15.96 12.35
CA PHE A 456 -15.34 -17.34 11.97
C PHE A 456 -16.51 -17.96 11.19
N ASN A 457 -16.93 -17.30 10.11
CA ASN A 457 -17.92 -17.85 9.17
C ASN A 457 -17.24 -18.86 8.26
N VAL A 458 -17.06 -20.08 8.77
CA VAL A 458 -16.29 -21.13 8.08
C VAL A 458 -16.95 -21.51 6.77
N ILE A 459 -16.29 -21.18 5.66
CA ILE A 459 -16.57 -21.72 4.33
C ILE A 459 -16.08 -23.18 4.34
N LYS A 460 -16.89 -24.15 3.89
CA LYS A 460 -16.65 -25.62 3.94
C LYS A 460 -15.17 -26.06 3.95
N ASP A 461 -14.87 -27.11 4.73
CA ASP A 461 -13.67 -27.96 4.80
C ASP A 461 -12.27 -27.33 4.93
N SER A 462 -12.02 -26.11 4.44
CA SER A 462 -10.69 -25.48 4.43
C SER A 462 -10.30 -24.89 5.79
N GLY A 463 -11.27 -24.48 6.61
CA GLY A 463 -11.05 -23.84 7.92
C GLY A 463 -10.45 -22.44 7.81
N ILE A 464 -10.46 -21.69 8.93
CA ILE A 464 -9.86 -20.36 9.05
C ILE A 464 -8.61 -20.47 9.90
N VAL A 465 -7.46 -20.08 9.36
CA VAL A 465 -6.21 -20.00 10.10
C VAL A 465 -6.19 -18.70 10.90
N MET A 466 -5.91 -18.79 12.19
CA MET A 466 -5.71 -17.66 13.09
C MET A 466 -4.27 -17.69 13.60
N VAL A 467 -3.56 -16.59 13.46
CA VAL A 467 -2.21 -16.40 14.00
C VAL A 467 -2.25 -15.21 14.94
N SER A 468 -1.84 -15.42 16.18
CA SER A 468 -1.78 -14.37 17.20
C SER A 468 -0.39 -14.29 17.82
N SER A 469 0.04 -13.08 18.13
CA SER A 469 1.36 -12.85 18.72
C SER A 469 1.36 -11.73 19.74
N LEU A 470 2.13 -11.89 20.82
CA LEU A 470 2.36 -10.88 21.86
C LEU A 470 3.87 -10.65 21.99
N PHE A 471 4.31 -9.41 21.86
CA PHE A 471 5.70 -8.97 22.07
C PHE A 471 5.76 -8.07 23.30
N THR A 472 6.55 -8.46 24.30
CA THR A 472 6.58 -7.76 25.58
C THR A 472 7.84 -6.89 25.77
N GLY A 473 7.68 -5.77 26.48
CA GLY A 473 8.70 -4.77 26.78
C GLY A 473 9.42 -4.19 25.56
N VAL A 474 8.68 -4.02 24.47
CA VAL A 474 9.14 -3.40 23.22
C VAL A 474 8.78 -1.91 23.14
N SER A 475 8.15 -1.37 24.18
CA SER A 475 7.69 0.03 24.24
C SER A 475 8.80 1.03 23.93
N ASP A 476 9.98 0.82 24.51
CA ASP A 476 11.12 1.74 24.40
C ASP A 476 11.93 1.54 23.12
N THR A 477 11.79 0.38 22.48
CA THR A 477 12.52 0.05 21.24
C THR A 477 11.84 0.59 19.99
N LEU A 478 10.53 0.85 20.08
CA LEU A 478 9.71 1.29 18.95
C LEU A 478 9.72 2.81 18.74
N PRO A 479 9.71 3.26 17.47
CA PRO A 479 9.52 4.67 17.13
C PRO A 479 8.14 5.16 17.57
N THR A 480 8.06 6.37 18.11
CA THR A 480 6.80 7.02 18.54
C THR A 480 6.32 8.05 17.52
N LEU A 481 6.55 7.79 16.22
CA LEU A 481 6.02 8.63 15.14
C LEU A 481 4.50 8.44 15.04
N THR A 482 3.77 9.55 14.96
CA THR A 482 2.31 9.56 14.80
C THR A 482 1.91 10.47 13.64
N GLU A 483 0.63 10.42 13.25
CA GLU A 483 0.04 11.35 12.27
C GLU A 483 -0.03 12.80 12.80
N ASP A 484 0.08 13.01 14.12
CA ASP A 484 0.13 14.32 14.77
C ASP A 484 1.53 14.57 15.37
N SER A 485 2.39 15.24 14.61
CA SER A 485 3.75 15.56 15.03
C SER A 485 3.85 16.70 16.05
N SER A 486 2.73 17.37 16.37
CA SER A 486 2.72 18.55 17.24
C SER A 486 2.82 18.21 18.73
N LYS A 487 2.66 16.94 19.10
CA LYS A 487 2.64 16.47 20.50
C LYS A 487 3.62 15.34 20.76
N LYS A 488 4.19 15.33 21.96
CA LYS A 488 5.04 14.22 22.42
C LYS A 488 4.17 13.01 22.72
N HIS A 489 4.60 11.85 22.21
CA HIS A 489 3.88 10.60 22.41
C HIS A 489 4.82 9.52 22.97
N LEU A 490 4.27 8.69 23.85
CA LEU A 490 4.96 7.55 24.47
C LEU A 490 4.17 6.28 24.20
N LEU A 491 4.86 5.20 23.85
CA LEU A 491 4.23 3.89 23.76
C LEU A 491 4.25 3.28 25.17
N ILE A 492 3.07 2.94 25.70
CA ILE A 492 2.91 2.57 27.12
C ILE A 492 2.30 1.17 27.29
N SER A 493 2.41 0.31 26.28
CA SER A 493 2.00 -1.09 26.37
C SER A 493 2.92 -2.00 25.57
N ASP A 494 2.71 -3.31 25.77
CA ASP A 494 3.15 -4.35 24.86
C ASP A 494 2.43 -4.29 23.51
N VAL A 495 2.93 -5.04 22.54
CA VAL A 495 2.36 -5.12 21.19
C VAL A 495 1.68 -6.46 21.01
N ILE A 496 0.37 -6.44 20.75
CA ILE A 496 -0.44 -7.63 20.50
C ILE A 496 -1.01 -7.62 19.10
N SER A 497 -1.00 -8.76 18.42
CA SER A 497 -1.48 -8.90 17.04
C SER A 497 -2.34 -10.15 16.92
N SER A 498 -3.36 -10.08 16.07
CA SER A 498 -4.06 -11.27 15.59
C SER A 498 -4.52 -11.06 14.15
N THR A 499 -4.39 -12.11 13.35
CA THR A 499 -4.73 -12.10 11.93
C THR A 499 -5.44 -13.39 11.58
N LEU A 500 -6.31 -13.31 10.56
CA LEU A 500 -7.02 -14.45 10.01
C LEU A 500 -6.63 -14.67 8.55
N ASP A 501 -6.61 -15.94 8.13
CA ASP A 501 -6.51 -16.36 6.73
C ASP A 501 -7.65 -17.34 6.41
N PRO A 502 -8.55 -17.03 5.45
CA PRO A 502 -8.56 -15.80 4.65
C PRO A 502 -8.85 -14.55 5.51
N LYS A 503 -8.21 -13.43 5.15
CA LYS A 503 -8.36 -12.17 5.88
C LYS A 503 -9.76 -11.57 5.64
N PRO A 504 -10.49 -11.13 6.68
CA PRO A 504 -11.74 -10.40 6.51
C PRO A 504 -11.55 -9.16 5.64
N GLU A 505 -12.43 -8.98 4.65
CA GLU A 505 -12.37 -7.82 3.76
C GLU A 505 -13.01 -6.59 4.41
N GLY A 506 -12.31 -5.45 4.36
CA GLY A 506 -12.85 -4.16 4.80
C GLY A 506 -12.96 -4.02 6.32
N VAL A 507 -13.99 -3.28 6.76
CA VAL A 507 -14.31 -3.10 8.18
C VAL A 507 -14.87 -4.40 8.73
N LEU A 508 -14.39 -4.82 9.90
CA LEU A 508 -14.92 -6.00 10.56
C LEU A 508 -16.42 -5.81 10.87
N PRO A 509 -17.26 -6.85 10.65
CA PRO A 509 -18.68 -6.80 10.99
C PRO A 509 -18.91 -6.59 12.49
N GLU A 510 -17.96 -7.05 13.30
CA GLU A 510 -17.91 -6.87 14.74
C GLU A 510 -16.47 -6.56 15.14
N ASN A 511 -16.28 -5.57 16.01
CA ASN A 511 -14.96 -5.09 16.40
C ASN A 511 -14.23 -6.11 17.27
N VAL A 512 -12.90 -6.20 17.11
CA VAL A 512 -12.06 -6.89 18.09
C VAL A 512 -11.93 -6.06 19.36
N THR A 513 -11.92 -6.75 20.50
CA THR A 513 -11.68 -6.13 21.81
C THR A 513 -10.26 -6.42 22.23
N ILE A 514 -9.51 -5.41 22.62
CA ILE A 514 -8.10 -5.54 23.03
C ILE A 514 -7.97 -4.91 24.40
N ILE A 515 -7.39 -5.64 25.35
CA ILE A 515 -7.05 -5.16 26.68
C ILE A 515 -5.55 -4.99 26.70
N LEU A 516 -5.06 -3.77 26.91
CA LEU A 516 -3.65 -3.43 26.94
C LEU A 516 -3.27 -2.98 28.35
N GLU A 517 -2.27 -3.65 28.92
CA GLU A 517 -1.69 -3.30 30.21
C GLU A 517 -0.72 -2.12 30.07
N HIS A 518 -0.70 -1.24 31.07
CA HIS A 518 0.16 -0.06 31.08
C HIS A 518 1.56 -0.45 31.59
N THR A 519 2.61 -0.14 30.83
CA THR A 519 4.00 -0.42 31.23
C THR A 519 4.54 0.53 32.30
N ASN A 520 3.84 1.62 32.60
CA ASN A 520 4.19 2.58 33.65
C ASN A 520 2.93 3.07 34.38
N MET A 521 2.88 2.89 35.70
CA MET A 521 1.72 3.18 36.57
C MET A 521 1.72 4.61 37.18
N SER A 522 2.83 5.34 37.06
CA SER A 522 2.99 6.70 37.63
C SER A 522 2.45 7.76 36.67
N GLN A 523 1.13 7.75 36.45
CA GLN A 523 0.56 8.48 35.34
C GLN A 523 -0.20 9.78 35.74
N PRO A 524 0.25 10.99 35.33
CA PRO A 524 -0.50 12.24 35.55
C PRO A 524 -1.96 12.22 35.11
N SER A 525 -2.79 12.93 35.86
CA SER A 525 -4.25 13.04 35.67
C SER A 525 -4.70 13.66 34.33
N SER A 526 -3.78 14.18 33.51
CA SER A 526 -4.06 14.85 32.23
C SER A 526 -3.92 13.95 30.99
N TYR A 527 -3.78 12.63 31.15
CA TYR A 527 -3.51 11.74 30.03
C TYR A 527 -4.70 11.37 29.15
N LYS A 528 -4.39 11.21 27.86
CA LYS A 528 -5.34 10.77 26.84
C LYS A 528 -4.79 9.52 26.15
N PRO A 529 -5.20 8.31 26.57
CA PRO A 529 -4.79 7.09 25.91
C PRO A 529 -5.36 7.04 24.49
N LYS A 530 -4.57 6.50 23.56
CA LYS A 530 -4.98 6.22 22.18
C LYS A 530 -4.65 4.78 21.84
N CYS A 531 -5.67 4.02 21.45
CA CYS A 531 -5.50 2.70 20.84
C CYS A 531 -4.95 2.90 19.42
N VAL A 532 -3.79 2.32 19.14
CA VAL A 532 -3.10 2.53 17.86
C VAL A 532 -2.67 1.22 17.23
N PHE A 533 -2.45 1.26 15.92
CA PHE A 533 -1.80 0.20 15.16
C PHE A 533 -0.68 0.78 14.29
N TRP A 534 0.26 -0.07 13.88
CA TRP A 534 1.33 0.36 12.99
C TRP A 534 0.84 0.41 11.54
N LYS A 535 0.73 1.61 10.98
CA LYS A 535 0.38 1.87 9.59
C LYS A 535 1.65 1.88 8.74
N PHE A 536 1.88 0.77 8.02
CA PHE A 536 3.00 0.62 7.09
C PHE A 536 2.88 1.53 5.86
N LYS A 537 4.00 1.71 5.13
CA LYS A 537 4.08 2.43 3.84
C LYS A 537 3.85 3.95 3.95
N VAL A 538 4.28 4.53 5.07
CA VAL A 538 4.42 5.98 5.21
C VAL A 538 5.89 6.32 4.94
N ASP A 539 6.13 7.26 4.03
CA ASP A 539 7.48 7.64 3.61
C ASP A 539 8.19 8.42 4.74
N ASN A 540 8.91 7.68 5.58
CA ASN A 540 9.73 8.21 6.66
C ASN A 540 10.85 7.22 7.03
N GLN A 541 11.75 7.62 7.92
CA GLN A 541 12.91 6.82 8.36
C GLN A 541 12.57 5.44 8.94
N PHE A 542 11.32 5.19 9.34
CA PHE A 542 10.84 3.93 9.90
C PHE A 542 9.87 3.19 8.98
N ASN A 543 9.54 3.72 7.79
CA ASN A 543 8.56 3.15 6.83
C ASN A 543 7.19 2.83 7.46
N GLY A 544 6.67 3.78 8.24
CA GLY A 544 5.35 3.66 8.86
C GLY A 544 5.14 4.65 10.00
N THR A 545 3.91 4.69 10.51
CA THR A 545 3.52 5.56 11.62
C THR A 545 2.47 4.88 12.50
N TRP A 546 2.35 5.27 13.76
CA TRP A 546 1.20 4.87 14.58
C TRP A 546 -0.04 5.64 14.15
N SER A 547 -1.14 4.92 13.92
CA SER A 547 -2.45 5.51 13.62
C SER A 547 -3.52 4.95 14.53
N SER A 548 -4.47 5.80 14.92
CA SER A 548 -5.67 5.42 15.69
C SER A 548 -6.87 5.12 14.79
N SER A 549 -6.72 5.24 13.46
CA SER A 549 -7.82 5.06 12.51
C SER A 549 -8.50 3.71 12.68
N GLY A 550 -9.82 3.72 12.88
CA GLY A 550 -10.61 2.50 13.09
C GLY A 550 -10.50 1.88 14.50
N CYS A 551 -9.80 2.52 15.44
CA CYS A 551 -9.66 2.09 16.83
C CYS A 551 -10.21 3.16 17.79
N THR A 552 -10.87 2.73 18.86
CA THR A 552 -11.43 3.61 19.89
C THR A 552 -11.12 3.07 21.28
N VAL A 553 -10.85 3.96 22.23
CA VAL A 553 -10.80 3.62 23.66
C VAL A 553 -12.23 3.44 24.15
N LYS A 554 -12.51 2.31 24.80
CA LYS A 554 -13.79 2.03 25.46
C LYS A 554 -13.74 2.38 26.92
N GLU A 555 -12.69 1.92 27.59
CA GLU A 555 -12.47 2.14 29.01
C GLU A 555 -10.97 2.31 29.23
N SER A 556 -10.60 3.12 30.21
CA SER A 556 -9.22 3.23 30.67
C SER A 556 -9.24 3.45 32.17
N ASN A 557 -8.39 2.72 32.88
CA ASN A 557 -8.06 2.98 34.27
C ASN A 557 -6.54 3.14 34.40
N ASN A 558 -6.01 3.10 35.62
CA ASN A 558 -4.60 3.35 35.90
C ASN A 558 -3.66 2.22 35.43
N ASN A 559 -4.18 1.01 35.21
CA ASN A 559 -3.37 -0.18 34.95
C ASN A 559 -3.65 -0.78 33.56
N ARG A 560 -4.82 -0.50 32.97
CA ARG A 560 -5.24 -1.08 31.69
C ARG A 560 -6.12 -0.14 30.87
N THR A 561 -6.06 -0.32 29.57
CA THR A 561 -6.96 0.29 28.59
C THR A 561 -7.66 -0.79 27.77
N VAL A 562 -8.98 -0.66 27.63
CA VAL A 562 -9.81 -1.47 26.75
C VAL A 562 -10.02 -0.72 25.44
N CYS A 563 -9.62 -1.36 24.34
CA CYS A 563 -9.67 -0.86 22.98
C CYS A 563 -10.69 -1.65 22.15
N SER A 564 -11.38 -0.96 21.25
CA SER A 564 -12.26 -1.56 20.25
C SER A 564 -11.80 -1.14 18.86
N CYS A 565 -11.39 -2.10 18.03
CA CYS A 565 -10.84 -1.86 16.71
C CYS A 565 -11.64 -2.59 15.63
N ASN A 566 -11.83 -1.94 14.48
CA ASN A 566 -12.66 -2.44 13.38
C ASN A 566 -11.85 -3.08 12.24
N HIS A 567 -10.60 -3.48 12.52
CA HIS A 567 -9.67 -4.13 11.59
C HIS A 567 -8.78 -5.12 12.35
N MET A 568 -8.03 -5.96 11.62
CA MET A 568 -7.03 -6.89 12.16
C MET A 568 -5.63 -6.45 11.74
N THR A 569 -4.86 -6.00 12.73
CA THR A 569 -3.49 -5.50 12.60
C THR A 569 -2.72 -5.80 13.90
N SER A 570 -1.50 -5.26 14.03
CA SER A 570 -0.75 -5.27 15.29
C SER A 570 -1.03 -3.99 16.07
N PHE A 571 -1.48 -4.14 17.31
CA PHE A 571 -2.01 -3.09 18.18
C PHE A 571 -1.08 -2.79 19.36
N ALA A 572 -1.10 -1.53 19.79
CA ALA A 572 -0.41 -1.04 20.97
C ALA A 572 -1.14 0.18 21.55
N LEU A 573 -0.75 0.60 22.76
CA LEU A 573 -1.30 1.76 23.46
C LEU A 573 -0.32 2.91 23.39
N LEU A 574 -0.79 4.03 22.85
CA LEU A 574 -0.02 5.26 22.76
C LEU A 574 -0.59 6.31 23.72
N MET A 575 0.28 6.94 24.48
CA MET A 575 -0.03 8.07 25.34
C MET A 575 0.38 9.37 24.66
N GLN A 576 -0.50 10.35 24.66
CA GLN A 576 -0.18 11.73 24.28
C GLN A 576 0.18 12.52 25.54
N VAL A 577 1.35 13.15 25.56
CA VAL A 577 1.80 14.04 26.64
C VAL A 577 1.50 15.47 26.21
N ASP A 578 0.54 16.11 26.88
CA ASP A 578 0.36 17.55 26.77
C ASP A 578 1.45 18.24 27.62
N GLU A 579 2.16 19.23 27.07
CA GLU A 579 3.13 20.00 27.86
C GLU A 579 2.38 20.69 29.01
N GLN A 580 2.80 20.43 30.25
CA GLN A 580 2.33 21.22 31.37
C GLN A 580 2.65 22.68 31.06
N LYS A 581 1.62 23.53 30.99
CA LYS A 581 1.82 24.96 31.23
C LYS A 581 2.52 25.04 32.59
N THR A 582 3.79 25.41 32.60
CA THR A 582 4.45 25.85 33.82
C THR A 582 3.60 26.99 34.36
N VAL A 583 2.89 26.73 35.47
CA VAL A 583 2.43 27.83 36.31
C VAL A 583 3.71 28.44 36.83
N SER A 584 4.14 29.54 36.21
CA SER A 584 5.16 30.40 36.77
C SER A 584 4.60 30.90 38.09
N CYS A 585 5.06 30.29 39.18
CA CYS A 585 4.94 30.89 40.49
C CYS A 585 5.90 32.09 40.47
N MET A 586 5.41 33.23 40.02
CA MET A 586 6.11 34.50 40.21
C MET A 586 6.12 34.73 41.71
N LEU A 587 7.31 34.65 42.30
CA LEU A 587 7.58 34.89 43.70
C LEU A 587 6.91 36.19 44.15
N LEU A 588 5.90 36.08 45.00
CA LEU A 588 5.55 37.14 45.94
C LEU A 588 6.44 36.95 47.15
N PHE A 589 7.61 37.60 47.15
CA PHE A 589 8.37 37.95 48.34
C PHE A 589 9.06 39.29 48.11
#